data_AF-L0K989-F1
#
_entry.id   AF-L0K989-F1
#
_cell.length_a   1.000
_cell.length_b   1.000
_cell.length_c   1.000
_cell.angle_alpha   90.00
_cell.angle_beta   90.00
_cell.angle_gamma   90.00
#
_symmetry.space_group_name_H-M   'P 1'
#
loop_
_entity.id
_entity.type
_entity.pdbx_description
1 polymer ?
#
loop_
_entity_poly.entity_id
_entity_poly.type
_entity_poly.pdbx_seq_one_letter_code
_entity_poly.pdbx_strand_id
1 'polypeptide(L)'
;MVDNLVEKKSKISIIGAGEVGTNLLKIFLKMDSIQVEYIADINSDAPGMILAQKEGIKTTREITEAVQVSNLDLILEVTNSKQVLETIKEEKAARTELISGECSYLIYNIIEEYKDFEDDLLHTVTDHLNEIYTAIESDSKSVNNLLAEIEDVTKHLNILAINASIEAARAGKEGQGFSVVANEVKDLSSESSHIVQKIEEINKNISTLNERITEVIDELSFKK
;
A
#
# COMPACT_ATOMS: atom_id res chain seq x y z
N MET A 1 15.69 -32.04 9.85
CA MET A 1 16.51 -30.95 10.40
C MET A 1 16.48 -29.84 9.37
N VAL A 2 15.57 -28.89 9.55
CA VAL A 2 15.61 -27.63 8.80
C VAL A 2 16.57 -26.78 9.62
N ASP A 3 17.80 -26.61 9.12
CA ASP A 3 18.75 -25.72 9.77
C ASP A 3 18.13 -24.32 9.79
N ASN A 4 17.81 -23.85 10.99
CA ASN A 4 17.65 -22.44 11.28
C ASN A 4 19.02 -21.78 11.04
N LEU A 5 19.30 -21.43 9.78
CA LEU A 5 20.22 -20.37 9.46
C LEU A 5 19.60 -19.11 10.03
N VAL A 6 19.97 -18.76 11.26
CA VAL A 6 19.90 -17.37 11.73
C VAL A 6 20.64 -16.59 10.65
N GLU A 7 19.93 -15.80 9.85
CA GLU A 7 20.56 -14.94 8.85
C GLU A 7 21.63 -14.10 9.57
N LYS A 8 22.90 -14.40 9.29
CA LYS A 8 24.01 -13.68 9.90
C LYS A 8 23.90 -12.22 9.45
N LYS A 9 23.61 -11.32 10.39
CA LYS A 9 23.62 -9.88 10.11
C LYS A 9 25.01 -9.45 9.66
N SER A 10 25.07 -8.68 8.58
CA SER A 10 26.30 -8.03 8.12
C SER A 10 26.68 -6.94 9.11
N LYS A 11 27.86 -7.06 9.71
CA LYS A 11 28.37 -6.10 10.69
C LYS A 11 29.12 -4.99 9.99
N ILE A 12 28.67 -3.75 10.19
CA ILE A 12 29.19 -2.59 9.47
C ILE A 12 29.63 -1.47 10.41
N SER A 13 30.61 -0.69 9.95
CA SER A 13 30.98 0.60 10.55
C SER A 13 30.77 1.72 9.55
N ILE A 14 30.27 2.88 9.99
CA ILE A 14 30.10 4.07 9.16
C ILE A 14 31.12 5.12 9.58
N ILE A 15 31.92 5.59 8.63
CA ILE A 15 32.93 6.63 8.85
C ILE A 15 32.45 7.91 8.18
N GLY A 16 32.11 8.90 9.00
CA GLY A 16 31.42 10.13 8.65
C GLY A 16 29.95 10.08 9.08
N ALA A 17 29.55 11.02 9.91
CA ALA A 17 28.22 11.14 10.51
C ALA A 17 27.52 12.45 10.14
N GLY A 18 27.96 13.08 9.05
CA GLY A 18 27.25 14.18 8.40
C GLY A 18 25.93 13.72 7.77
N GLU A 19 25.39 14.48 6.83
CA GLU A 19 24.05 14.24 6.26
C GLU A 19 23.90 12.84 5.63
N VAL A 20 24.78 12.49 4.68
CA VAL A 20 24.76 11.19 3.98
C VAL A 20 24.91 10.02 4.96
N GLY A 21 25.89 10.09 5.87
CA GLY A 21 26.11 9.06 6.89
C GLY A 21 24.92 8.89 7.84
N THR A 22 24.28 10.00 8.21
CA THR A 22 23.07 9.99 9.06
C THR A 22 21.89 9.32 8.34
N ASN A 23 21.68 9.62 7.07
CA ASN A 23 20.56 9.04 6.33
C ASN A 23 20.80 7.55 6.05
N LEU A 24 22.01 7.16 5.66
CA LEU A 24 22.38 5.75 5.52
C LEU A 24 22.22 4.99 6.84
N LEU A 25 22.60 5.59 7.97
CA LEU A 25 22.34 5.02 9.29
C LEU A 25 20.83 4.76 9.53
N LYS A 26 19.97 5.76 9.27
CA LYS A 26 18.51 5.59 9.42
C LYS A 26 17.97 4.45 8.58
N ILE A 27 18.48 4.29 7.36
CA ILE A 27 18.10 3.20 6.46
C ILE A 27 18.54 1.86 7.05
N PHE A 28 19.80 1.72 7.44
CA PHE A 28 20.34 0.47 7.98
C PHE A 28 19.72 0.05 9.31
N LEU A 29 19.30 1.00 10.15
CA LEU A 29 18.56 0.71 11.38
C LEU A 29 17.20 0.03 11.13
N LYS A 30 16.59 0.24 9.95
CA LYS A 30 15.35 -0.41 9.55
C LYS A 30 15.57 -1.78 8.89
N MET A 31 16.82 -2.15 8.60
CA MET A 31 17.16 -3.39 7.89
C MET A 31 17.58 -4.48 8.87
N ASP A 32 16.79 -5.56 8.95
CA ASP A 32 17.09 -6.68 9.84
C ASP A 32 18.41 -7.38 9.51
N SER A 33 18.85 -7.35 8.25
CA SER A 33 20.07 -7.99 7.76
C SER A 33 21.36 -7.23 8.07
N ILE A 34 21.29 -6.00 8.60
CA ILE A 34 22.44 -5.15 8.89
C ILE A 34 22.54 -4.87 10.39
N GLN A 35 23.77 -4.86 10.89
CA GLN A 35 24.08 -4.42 12.24
C GLN A 35 25.18 -3.36 12.19
N VAL A 36 24.82 -2.12 12.54
CA VAL A 36 25.81 -1.04 12.68
C VAL A 36 26.52 -1.20 14.03
N GLU A 37 27.80 -1.54 14.00
CA GLU A 37 28.61 -1.74 15.20
C GLU A 37 29.23 -0.43 15.70
N TYR A 38 29.66 0.43 14.77
CA TYR A 38 30.32 1.70 15.08
C TYR A 38 29.94 2.81 14.10
N ILE A 39 29.93 4.04 14.62
CA ILE A 39 29.96 5.28 13.82
C ILE A 39 31.12 6.14 14.30
N ALA A 40 31.90 6.66 13.35
CA ALA A 40 32.99 7.57 13.66
C ALA A 40 32.81 8.91 12.96
N ASP A 41 32.98 10.00 13.69
CA ASP A 41 33.07 11.36 13.13
C ASP A 41 33.92 12.23 14.04
N ILE A 42 34.72 13.12 13.45
CA ILE A 42 35.55 14.08 14.19
C ILE A 42 34.71 15.04 15.04
N ASN A 43 33.47 15.30 14.61
CA ASN A 43 32.47 16.12 15.28
C ASN A 43 31.51 15.23 16.08
N SER A 44 31.61 15.27 17.40
CA SER A 44 30.70 14.53 18.31
C SER A 44 29.24 14.97 18.21
N ASP A 45 29.01 16.19 17.73
CA ASP A 45 27.68 16.80 17.59
C ASP A 45 27.09 16.59 16.20
N ALA A 46 27.76 15.81 15.34
CA ALA A 46 27.24 15.45 14.03
C ALA A 46 25.91 14.69 14.17
N PRO A 47 24.91 14.92 13.28
CA PRO A 47 23.58 14.33 13.43
C PRO A 47 23.58 12.80 13.55
N GLY A 48 24.48 12.13 12.81
CA GLY A 48 24.61 10.68 12.84
C GLY A 48 25.23 10.16 14.14
N MET A 49 26.09 10.94 14.79
CA MET A 49 26.66 10.59 16.11
C MET A 49 25.58 10.65 17.19
N ILE A 50 24.76 11.70 17.18
CA ILE A 50 23.64 11.86 18.12
C ILE A 50 22.62 10.73 17.92
N LEU A 51 22.28 10.42 16.66
CA LEU A 51 21.36 9.33 16.34
C LEU A 51 21.93 7.98 16.79
N ALA A 52 23.21 7.70 16.49
CA ALA A 52 23.86 6.46 16.91
C ALA A 52 23.84 6.27 18.43
N GLN A 53 24.14 7.32 19.20
CA GLN A 53 24.08 7.27 20.66
C GLN A 53 22.67 6.96 21.18
N LYS A 54 21.65 7.58 20.58
CA LYS A 54 20.24 7.34 20.93
C LYS A 54 19.84 5.87 20.69
N GLU A 55 20.33 5.28 19.61
CA GLU A 55 20.04 3.89 19.22
C GLU A 55 21.01 2.88 19.87
N GLY A 56 21.89 3.32 20.76
CA GLY A 56 22.84 2.46 21.49
C GLY A 56 24.01 1.93 20.65
N ILE A 57 24.27 2.54 19.49
CA ILE A 57 25.41 2.22 18.64
C ILE A 57 26.67 2.91 19.17
N LYS A 58 27.82 2.24 19.10
CA LYS A 58 29.08 2.78 19.59
C LYS A 58 29.53 3.94 18.71
N THR A 59 29.93 5.05 19.32
CA THR A 59 30.41 6.24 18.61
C THR A 59 31.83 6.58 19.03
N THR A 60 32.66 7.04 18.09
CA THR A 60 34.03 7.48 18.38
C THR A 60 34.44 8.68 17.53
N ARG A 61 35.44 9.43 18.00
CA ARG A 61 36.10 10.48 17.21
C ARG A 61 37.36 9.97 16.51
N GLU A 62 37.86 8.83 16.95
CA GLU A 62 39.06 8.20 16.43
C GLU A 62 38.67 7.11 15.44
N ILE A 63 38.95 7.35 14.16
CA ILE A 63 38.58 6.42 13.08
C ILE A 63 39.14 5.01 13.29
N THR A 64 40.34 4.90 13.88
CA THR A 64 41.03 3.63 14.15
C THR A 64 40.19 2.68 15.00
N GLU A 65 39.45 3.20 15.98
CA GLU A 65 38.55 2.40 16.83
C GLU A 65 37.37 1.80 16.05
N ALA A 66 36.89 2.49 15.01
CA ALA A 66 35.77 2.05 14.20
C ALA A 66 36.18 1.10 13.04
N VAL A 67 37.46 1.09 12.65
CA VAL A 67 37.97 0.24 11.56
C VAL A 67 38.66 -1.03 12.04
N GLN A 68 39.23 -1.03 13.26
CA GLN A 68 39.90 -2.19 13.85
C GLN A 68 38.94 -3.13 14.61
N VAL A 69 37.63 -3.01 14.37
CA VAL A 69 36.59 -3.80 15.03
C VAL A 69 36.72 -5.28 14.65
N SER A 70 36.74 -6.14 15.68
CA SER A 70 36.73 -7.59 15.47
C SER A 70 35.40 -8.04 14.85
N ASN A 71 35.49 -8.93 13.87
CA ASN A 71 34.40 -9.49 13.07
C ASN A 71 33.54 -8.47 12.31
N LEU A 72 34.14 -7.35 11.88
CA LEU A 72 33.50 -6.42 10.96
C LEU A 72 33.53 -6.96 9.52
N ASP A 73 32.38 -6.96 8.85
CA ASP A 73 32.26 -7.44 7.46
C ASP A 73 32.54 -6.30 6.47
N LEU A 74 32.07 -5.08 6.77
CA LEU A 74 32.13 -3.93 5.85
C LEU A 74 32.39 -2.60 6.57
N ILE A 75 33.19 -1.72 5.97
CA ILE A 75 33.34 -0.31 6.36
C ILE A 75 32.74 0.57 5.27
N LEU A 76 31.87 1.49 5.66
CA LEU A 76 31.25 2.48 4.80
C LEU A 76 31.90 3.84 5.02
N GLU A 77 32.67 4.32 4.06
CA GLU A 77 33.30 5.64 4.13
C GLU A 77 32.40 6.66 3.43
N VAL A 78 32.02 7.73 4.12
CA VAL A 78 31.11 8.78 3.62
C VAL A 78 31.64 10.20 3.88
N THR A 79 32.92 10.33 4.24
CA THR A 79 33.59 11.63 4.42
C THR A 79 34.10 12.23 3.10
N ASN A 80 34.29 11.38 2.08
CA ASN A 80 34.93 11.70 0.81
C ASN A 80 36.36 12.26 0.97
N SER A 81 37.03 11.91 2.07
CA SER A 81 38.39 12.34 2.37
C SER A 81 39.40 11.30 1.94
N LYS A 82 40.34 11.68 1.05
CA LYS A 82 41.45 10.82 0.64
C LYS A 82 42.27 10.34 1.83
N GLN A 83 42.48 11.20 2.83
CA GLN A 83 43.23 10.84 4.03
C GLN A 83 42.51 9.75 4.82
N VAL A 84 41.19 9.90 5.01
CA VAL A 84 40.34 8.90 5.68
C VAL A 84 40.38 7.57 4.91
N LEU A 85 40.27 7.62 3.58
CA LEU A 85 40.32 6.44 2.73
C LEU A 85 41.64 5.67 2.89
N GLU A 86 42.79 6.36 2.85
CA GLU A 86 44.09 5.72 3.03
C GLU A 86 44.25 5.16 4.45
N THR A 87 43.83 5.88 5.49
CA THR A 87 43.84 5.37 6.87
C THR A 87 42.99 4.10 7.01
N ILE A 88 41.81 4.02 6.40
CA ILE A 88 40.99 2.80 6.44
C ILE A 88 41.71 1.64 5.71
N LYS A 89 42.35 1.89 4.56
CA LYS A 89 43.08 0.84 3.83
C LYS A 89 44.26 0.28 4.62
N GLU A 90 44.96 1.13 5.36
CA GLU A 90 46.12 0.75 6.17
C GLU A 90 45.71 0.00 7.45
N GLU A 91 44.63 0.44 8.10
CA GLU A 91 44.25 -0.02 9.45
C GLU A 91 43.14 -1.08 9.50
N LYS A 92 42.35 -1.25 8.42
CA LYS A 92 41.25 -2.24 8.41
C LYS A 92 41.78 -3.67 8.52
N ALA A 93 40.98 -4.54 9.12
CA ALA A 93 41.26 -5.97 9.11
C ALA A 93 41.24 -6.54 7.67
N ALA A 94 42.10 -7.53 7.39
CA ALA A 94 42.25 -8.11 6.05
C ALA A 94 40.95 -8.68 5.46
N ARG A 95 40.01 -9.15 6.30
CA ARG A 95 38.71 -9.71 5.88
C ARG A 95 37.61 -8.66 5.64
N THR A 96 37.84 -7.42 6.05
CA THR A 96 36.80 -6.39 6.07
C THR A 96 36.80 -5.66 4.74
N GLU A 97 35.66 -5.63 4.07
CA GLU A 97 35.50 -4.89 2.82
C GLU A 97 35.34 -3.39 3.07
N LEU A 98 35.65 -2.58 2.07
CA LEU A 98 35.55 -1.12 2.13
C LEU A 98 34.72 -0.63 0.94
N ILE A 99 33.68 0.15 1.23
CA ILE A 99 32.97 0.97 0.27
C ILE A 99 33.45 2.41 0.45
N SER A 100 34.07 2.95 -0.60
CA SER A 100 34.60 4.32 -0.62
C SER A 100 33.50 5.36 -0.75
N GLY A 101 33.82 6.63 -0.44
CA GLY A 101 32.91 7.77 -0.53
C GLY A 101 32.11 7.86 -1.82
N GLU A 102 32.73 7.67 -2.99
CA GLU A 102 32.03 7.71 -4.28
C GLU A 102 30.97 6.59 -4.39
N CYS A 103 31.30 5.37 -3.95
CA CYS A 103 30.37 4.26 -3.96
C CYS A 103 29.26 4.45 -2.90
N SER A 104 29.61 4.95 -1.71
CA SER A 104 28.64 5.25 -0.66
C SER A 104 27.65 6.33 -1.09
N TYR A 105 28.12 7.35 -1.82
CA TYR A 105 27.28 8.41 -2.37
C TYR A 105 26.37 7.89 -3.48
N LEU A 106 26.87 7.00 -4.34
CA LEU A 106 26.05 6.33 -5.34
C LEU A 106 24.95 5.47 -4.68
N ILE A 107 25.31 4.70 -3.64
CA ILE A 107 24.34 3.92 -2.85
C ILE A 107 23.27 4.84 -2.24
N TYR A 108 23.70 5.95 -1.63
CA TYR A 108 22.78 6.93 -1.07
C TYR A 108 21.81 7.48 -2.12
N ASN A 109 22.33 7.94 -3.27
CA ASN A 109 21.48 8.48 -4.34
C ASN A 109 20.50 7.45 -4.89
N ILE A 110 20.93 6.19 -5.07
CA ILE A 110 20.04 5.11 -5.51
C ILE A 110 18.92 4.89 -4.50
N ILE A 111 19.22 4.92 -3.21
CA ILE A 111 18.20 4.73 -2.17
C ILE A 111 17.24 5.91 -2.11
N GLU A 112 17.74 7.15 -2.19
CA GLU A 112 16.89 8.35 -2.21
C GLU A 112 16.01 8.38 -3.46
N GLU A 113 16.56 8.09 -4.64
CA GLU A 113 15.79 8.01 -5.89
C GLU A 113 14.74 6.88 -5.83
N TYR A 114 15.09 5.73 -5.23
CA TYR A 114 14.14 4.64 -5.04
C TYR A 114 13.01 5.01 -4.08
N LYS A 115 13.31 5.78 -3.04
CA LYS A 115 12.33 6.27 -2.07
C LYS A 115 11.40 7.30 -2.71
N ASP A 116 11.93 8.23 -3.49
CA ASP A 116 11.12 9.21 -4.23
C ASP A 116 10.21 8.48 -5.24
N PHE A 117 10.75 7.47 -5.94
CA PHE A 117 9.96 6.62 -6.84
C PHE A 117 8.86 5.83 -6.10
N GLU A 118 9.15 5.31 -4.91
CA GLU A 118 8.17 4.62 -4.07
C GLU A 118 7.03 5.55 -3.63
N ASP A 119 7.36 6.78 -3.22
CA ASP A 119 6.39 7.81 -2.84
C ASP A 119 5.52 8.22 -4.04
N ASP A 120 6.11 8.43 -5.21
CA ASP A 120 5.39 8.77 -6.46
C ASP A 120 4.47 7.63 -6.92
N LEU A 121 4.94 6.39 -6.82
CA LEU A 121 4.15 5.20 -7.15
C LEU A 121 2.96 5.06 -6.20
N LEU A 122 3.17 5.28 -4.90
CA LEU A 122 2.13 5.21 -3.89
C LEU A 122 1.06 6.30 -4.11
N HIS A 123 1.47 7.52 -4.45
CA HIS A 123 0.55 8.59 -4.83
C HIS A 123 -0.27 8.20 -6.07
N THR A 124 0.40 7.73 -7.12
CA THR A 124 -0.24 7.33 -8.38
C THR A 124 -1.26 6.20 -8.18
N VAL A 125 -0.91 5.18 -7.38
CA VAL A 125 -1.83 4.08 -7.07
C VAL A 125 -3.03 4.57 -6.28
N THR A 126 -2.80 5.44 -5.30
CA THR A 126 -3.87 6.00 -4.45
C THR A 126 -4.86 6.83 -5.27
N ASP A 127 -4.36 7.67 -6.19
CA ASP A 127 -5.21 8.47 -7.08
C ASP A 127 -6.09 7.59 -7.97
N HIS A 128 -5.50 6.59 -8.64
CA HIS A 128 -6.27 5.67 -9.48
C HIS A 128 -7.31 4.88 -8.69
N LEU A 129 -7.01 4.47 -7.45
CA LEU A 129 -8.01 3.79 -6.60
C LEU A 129 -9.16 4.73 -6.22
N ASN A 130 -8.88 6.01 -5.94
CA ASN A 130 -9.91 7.01 -5.70
C ASN A 130 -10.79 7.25 -6.94
N GLU A 131 -10.20 7.31 -8.13
CA GLU A 131 -10.95 7.43 -9.39
C GLU A 131 -11.87 6.22 -9.61
N ILE A 132 -11.35 5.00 -9.40
CA ILE A 132 -12.16 3.77 -9.50
C ILE A 132 -13.28 3.78 -8.45
N TYR A 133 -12.99 4.15 -7.21
CA TYR A 133 -13.97 4.23 -6.14
C TYR A 133 -15.13 5.16 -6.49
N THR A 134 -14.81 6.37 -6.94
CA THR A 134 -15.81 7.39 -7.30
C THR A 134 -16.64 6.97 -8.52
N ALA A 135 -16.03 6.31 -9.50
CA ALA A 135 -16.74 5.75 -10.65
C ALA A 135 -17.74 4.66 -10.23
N ILE A 136 -17.31 3.68 -9.42
CA ILE A 136 -18.18 2.60 -8.92
C ILE A 136 -19.33 3.17 -8.07
N GLU A 137 -19.05 4.18 -7.24
CA GLU A 137 -20.08 4.83 -6.42
C GLU A 137 -21.15 5.52 -7.29
N SER A 138 -20.71 6.22 -8.33
CA SER A 138 -21.60 6.88 -9.30
C SER A 138 -22.46 5.88 -10.08
N ASP A 139 -21.85 4.79 -10.56
CA ASP A 139 -22.55 3.74 -11.30
C ASP A 139 -23.55 3.01 -10.39
N SER A 140 -23.16 2.70 -9.15
CA SER A 140 -24.06 2.06 -8.17
C SER A 140 -25.28 2.91 -7.85
N LYS A 141 -25.11 4.25 -7.74
CA LYS A 141 -26.24 5.20 -7.60
C LYS A 141 -27.14 5.20 -8.83
N SER A 142 -26.56 5.17 -10.01
CA SER A 142 -27.31 5.13 -11.28
C SER A 142 -28.12 3.84 -11.41
N VAL A 143 -27.54 2.70 -11.03
CA VAL A 143 -28.24 1.40 -10.96
C VAL A 143 -29.43 1.47 -10.00
N ASN A 144 -29.25 2.01 -8.79
CA ASN A 144 -30.36 2.15 -7.84
C ASN A 144 -31.52 3.00 -8.37
N ASN A 145 -31.22 4.09 -9.09
CA ASN A 145 -32.26 4.91 -9.71
C ASN A 145 -33.04 4.12 -10.78
N LEU A 146 -32.34 3.39 -11.64
CA LEU A 146 -32.98 2.54 -12.66
C LEU A 146 -33.83 1.43 -12.04
N LEU A 147 -33.36 0.81 -10.96
CA LEU A 147 -34.13 -0.21 -10.24
C LEU A 147 -35.41 0.37 -9.64
N ALA A 148 -35.35 1.59 -9.08
CA ALA A 148 -36.53 2.28 -8.58
C ALA A 148 -37.54 2.58 -9.69
N GLU A 149 -37.07 2.99 -10.88
CA GLU A 149 -37.94 3.20 -12.06
C GLU A 149 -38.59 1.89 -12.52
N ILE A 150 -37.83 0.79 -12.61
CA ILE A 150 -38.36 -0.53 -13.00
C ILE A 150 -39.40 -1.01 -12.00
N GLU A 151 -39.15 -0.83 -10.71
CA GLU A 151 -40.08 -1.22 -9.64
C GLU A 151 -41.38 -0.40 -9.72
N ASP A 152 -41.31 0.89 -10.04
CA ASP A 152 -42.48 1.73 -10.25
C ASP A 152 -43.30 1.27 -11.48
N VAL A 153 -42.63 0.99 -12.61
CA VAL A 153 -43.28 0.44 -13.80
C VAL A 153 -43.94 -0.90 -13.50
N THR A 154 -43.24 -1.78 -12.78
CA THR A 154 -43.73 -3.11 -12.40
C THR A 154 -44.97 -3.03 -11.51
N LYS A 155 -45.00 -2.08 -10.55
CA LYS A 155 -46.19 -1.80 -9.72
C LYS A 155 -47.36 -1.31 -10.56
N HIS A 156 -47.14 -0.40 -11.50
CA HIS A 156 -48.19 0.08 -12.41
C HIS A 156 -48.75 -1.05 -13.27
N LEU A 157 -47.90 -1.90 -13.83
CA LEU A 157 -48.32 -3.08 -14.62
C LEU A 157 -49.16 -4.04 -13.78
N ASN A 158 -48.74 -4.32 -12.54
CA ASN A 158 -49.49 -5.17 -11.63
C ASN A 158 -50.89 -4.62 -11.31
N ILE A 159 -51.02 -3.30 -11.07
CA ILE A 159 -52.31 -2.64 -10.87
C ILE A 159 -53.17 -2.74 -12.14
N LEU A 160 -52.57 -2.51 -13.32
CA LEU A 160 -53.26 -2.62 -14.61
C LEU A 160 -53.80 -4.05 -14.82
N ALA A 161 -52.99 -5.06 -14.51
CA ALA A 161 -53.34 -6.47 -14.59
C ALA A 161 -54.47 -6.85 -13.63
N ILE A 162 -54.46 -6.33 -12.40
CA ILE A 162 -55.54 -6.52 -11.44
C ILE A 162 -56.85 -5.91 -11.97
N ASN A 163 -56.79 -4.67 -12.48
CA ASN A 163 -57.97 -4.00 -13.05
C ASN A 163 -58.54 -4.77 -14.25
N ALA A 164 -57.67 -5.24 -15.16
CA ALA A 164 -58.06 -6.08 -16.28
C ALA A 164 -58.68 -7.41 -15.84
N SER A 165 -58.14 -8.04 -14.79
CA SER A 165 -58.69 -9.27 -14.22
C SER A 165 -60.10 -9.06 -13.66
N ILE A 166 -60.34 -7.94 -12.97
CA ILE A 166 -61.66 -7.57 -12.44
C ILE A 166 -62.66 -7.37 -13.57
N GLU A 167 -62.29 -6.63 -14.62
CA GLU A 167 -63.19 -6.35 -15.74
C GLU A 167 -63.46 -7.63 -16.58
N ALA A 168 -62.46 -8.49 -16.74
CA ALA A 168 -62.61 -9.81 -17.35
C ALA A 168 -63.60 -10.69 -16.57
N ALA A 169 -63.51 -10.71 -15.23
CA ALA A 169 -64.46 -11.42 -14.39
C ALA A 169 -65.88 -10.85 -14.52
N ARG A 170 -66.00 -9.52 -14.64
CA ARG A 170 -67.29 -8.82 -14.81
C ARG A 170 -67.96 -9.13 -16.15
N ALA A 171 -67.18 -9.30 -17.22
CA ALA A 171 -67.66 -9.70 -18.54
C ALA A 171 -68.10 -11.18 -18.63
N GLY A 172 -67.85 -11.98 -17.58
CA GLY A 172 -68.29 -13.37 -17.51
C GLY A 172 -67.65 -14.25 -18.59
N LYS A 173 -68.45 -14.92 -19.43
CA LYS A 173 -67.93 -15.83 -20.46
C LYS A 173 -67.12 -15.12 -21.54
N GLU A 174 -67.52 -13.90 -21.90
CA GLU A 174 -66.83 -13.10 -22.93
C GLU A 174 -65.45 -12.59 -22.46
N GLY A 175 -65.22 -12.55 -21.14
CA GLY A 175 -63.97 -12.08 -20.54
C GLY A 175 -62.92 -13.17 -20.32
N GLN A 176 -63.20 -14.45 -20.61
CA GLN A 176 -62.28 -15.55 -20.28
C GLN A 176 -60.89 -15.40 -20.91
N GLY A 177 -60.81 -14.99 -22.18
CA GLY A 177 -59.52 -14.75 -22.85
C GLY A 177 -58.73 -13.60 -22.22
N PHE A 178 -59.41 -12.51 -21.86
CA PHE A 178 -58.79 -11.37 -21.18
C PHE A 178 -58.31 -11.72 -19.76
N SER A 179 -59.02 -12.62 -19.06
CA SER A 179 -58.60 -13.08 -17.74
C SER A 179 -57.27 -13.86 -17.78
N VAL A 180 -57.02 -14.63 -18.84
CA VAL A 180 -55.75 -15.36 -19.00
C VAL A 180 -54.60 -14.38 -19.20
N VAL A 181 -54.77 -13.40 -20.10
CA VAL A 181 -53.77 -12.37 -20.36
C VAL A 181 -53.48 -11.54 -19.11
N ALA A 182 -54.52 -11.17 -18.37
CA ALA A 182 -54.37 -10.37 -17.15
C ALA A 182 -53.59 -11.12 -16.05
N ASN A 183 -53.79 -12.43 -15.90
CA ASN A 183 -53.00 -13.25 -14.98
C ASN A 183 -51.53 -13.36 -15.43
N GLU A 184 -51.28 -13.55 -16.74
CA GLU A 184 -49.91 -13.60 -17.27
C GLU A 184 -49.13 -12.31 -17.01
N VAL A 185 -49.76 -11.14 -17.23
CA VAL A 185 -49.13 -9.83 -16.95
C VAL A 185 -48.85 -9.66 -15.46
N LYS A 186 -49.73 -10.16 -14.59
CA LYS A 186 -49.53 -10.13 -13.14
C LYS A 186 -48.35 -11.00 -12.73
N ASP A 187 -48.25 -12.21 -13.27
CA ASP A 187 -47.17 -13.14 -12.97
C ASP A 187 -45.82 -12.58 -13.46
N LEU A 188 -45.77 -12.03 -14.67
CA LEU A 188 -44.60 -11.32 -15.22
C LEU A 188 -44.19 -10.12 -14.36
N SER A 189 -45.17 -9.36 -13.84
CA SER A 189 -44.88 -8.24 -12.94
C SER A 189 -44.26 -8.75 -11.63
N SER A 190 -44.79 -9.83 -11.05
CA SER A 190 -44.21 -10.43 -9.85
C SER A 190 -42.79 -10.95 -10.09
N GLU A 191 -42.54 -11.58 -11.24
CA GLU A 191 -41.21 -12.05 -11.62
C GLU A 191 -40.23 -10.89 -11.80
N SER A 192 -40.67 -9.80 -12.44
CA SER A 192 -39.89 -8.56 -12.61
C SER A 192 -39.45 -7.99 -11.27
N SER A 193 -40.35 -7.86 -10.28
CA SER A 193 -39.98 -7.39 -8.94
C SER A 193 -38.98 -8.31 -8.23
N HIS A 194 -39.08 -9.63 -8.43
CA HIS A 194 -38.08 -10.56 -7.90
C HIS A 194 -36.70 -10.40 -8.55
N ILE A 195 -36.65 -10.08 -9.85
CA ILE A 195 -35.39 -9.79 -10.55
C ILE A 195 -34.79 -8.49 -10.02
N VAL A 196 -35.60 -7.44 -9.86
CA VAL A 196 -35.16 -6.15 -9.29
C VAL A 196 -34.49 -6.37 -7.93
N GLN A 197 -35.14 -7.10 -7.01
CA GLN A 197 -34.58 -7.41 -5.68
C GLN A 197 -33.21 -8.11 -5.75
N LYS A 198 -33.02 -9.04 -6.69
CA LYS A 198 -31.73 -9.71 -6.87
C LYS A 198 -30.65 -8.75 -7.37
N ILE A 199 -31.00 -7.82 -8.26
CA ILE A 199 -30.05 -6.82 -8.75
C ILE A 199 -29.71 -5.82 -7.63
N GLU A 200 -30.68 -5.43 -6.79
CA GLU A 200 -30.42 -4.60 -5.59
C GLU A 200 -29.41 -5.28 -4.65
N GLU A 201 -29.56 -6.59 -4.41
CA GLU A 201 -28.61 -7.36 -3.58
C GLU A 201 -27.20 -7.37 -4.19
N ILE A 202 -27.09 -7.59 -5.50
CA ILE A 202 -25.80 -7.53 -6.22
C ILE A 202 -25.19 -6.13 -6.11
N ASN A 203 -25.98 -5.07 -6.31
CA ASN A 203 -25.50 -3.69 -6.24
C ASN A 203 -25.04 -3.31 -4.82
N LYS A 204 -25.71 -3.84 -3.80
CA LYS A 204 -25.28 -3.72 -2.40
C LYS A 204 -23.93 -4.40 -2.18
N ASN A 205 -23.73 -5.61 -2.72
CA ASN A 205 -22.46 -6.31 -2.62
C ASN A 205 -21.33 -5.53 -3.32
N ILE A 206 -21.61 -4.92 -4.48
CA ILE A 206 -20.67 -4.03 -5.17
C ILE A 206 -20.32 -2.82 -4.29
N SER A 207 -21.31 -2.21 -3.64
CA SER A 207 -21.09 -1.08 -2.73
C SER A 207 -20.18 -1.46 -1.55
N THR A 208 -20.41 -2.63 -0.94
CA THR A 208 -19.53 -3.15 0.13
C THR A 208 -18.12 -3.47 -0.39
N LEU A 209 -17.98 -3.98 -1.61
CA LEU A 209 -16.66 -4.15 -2.23
C LEU A 209 -15.97 -2.80 -2.47
N ASN A 210 -16.73 -1.75 -2.79
CA ASN A 210 -16.22 -0.40 -2.96
C ASN A 210 -15.72 0.19 -1.64
N GLU A 211 -16.43 -0.05 -0.53
CA GLU A 211 -15.98 0.36 0.82
C GLU A 211 -14.62 -0.26 1.19
N ARG A 212 -14.36 -1.51 0.78
CA ARG A 212 -13.05 -2.14 0.98
C ARG A 212 -11.92 -1.48 0.18
N ILE A 213 -12.22 -0.78 -0.91
CA ILE A 213 -11.22 0.02 -1.63
C ILE A 213 -10.76 1.20 -0.77
N THR A 214 -11.68 1.82 -0.02
CA THR A 214 -11.35 2.87 0.94
C THR A 214 -10.43 2.37 2.05
N GLU A 215 -10.67 1.16 2.57
CA GLU A 215 -9.78 0.53 3.56
C GLU A 215 -8.35 0.36 3.02
N VAL A 216 -8.22 -0.08 1.76
CA VAL A 216 -6.90 -0.23 1.11
C VAL A 216 -6.21 1.13 0.91
N ILE A 217 -6.96 2.16 0.51
CA ILE A 217 -6.44 3.53 0.37
C ILE A 217 -5.92 4.06 1.72
N ASP A 218 -6.66 3.82 2.79
CA ASP A 218 -6.26 4.24 4.14
C ASP A 218 -4.99 3.49 4.57
N GLU A 219 -4.92 2.17 4.38
CA GLU A 219 -3.73 1.37 4.71
C GLU A 219 -2.48 1.84 3.95
N LEU A 220 -2.61 2.21 2.66
CA LEU A 220 -1.51 2.75 1.87
C LEU A 220 -1.10 4.14 2.35
N SER A 221 -2.06 4.97 2.77
CA SER A 221 -1.80 6.32 3.28
C SER A 221 -1.14 6.33 4.66
N PHE A 222 -1.45 5.35 5.52
CA PHE A 222 -0.88 5.22 6.87
C PHE A 222 0.54 4.62 6.92
N LYS A 223 1.03 4.02 5.82
CA LYS A 223 2.40 3.50 5.73
C LYS A 223 3.48 4.58 5.50
N LYS A 224 3.07 5.85 5.39
CA LYS A 224 3.95 7.02 5.24
C LYS A 224 4.52 7.48 6.58
#